data_AF-A0A1D9LBR3-F1
#
_entry.id   AF-A0A1D9LBR3-F1
#
_cell.length_a   1.000
_cell.length_b   1.000
_cell.length_c   1.000
_cell.angle_alpha   90.00
_cell.angle_beta   90.00
_cell.angle_gamma   90.00
#
_symmetry.space_group_name_H-M   'P 1'
#
loop_
_entity.id
_entity.type
_entity.pdbx_description
1 polymer ?
#
loop_
_entity_poly.entity_id
_entity_poly.type
_entity_poly.pdbx_seq_one_letter_code
_entity_poly.pdbx_strand_id
1 'polypeptide(L)'
;MQSESDFDKQLFELLASRGQAAAWLVDSPRAALEIECRQLISDLTFQSDLADYLSATPVISESIETALAQLAFSAGFHWRQAEKVLQPLAYRGWHLARWLPTFLLVDGPLGRLLRQSPSPLAKKMKSHHANFPLLASARDAFNNDLFRKVRNGFAHRSFTWNGTSSPVQIEVFHFESGCKEAALSLLEAEALHYLVVSVIRTIDGELLRKASTSGA
;
A
#
# COMPACT_ATOMS: atom_id res chain seq x y z
N MET A 1 27.43 -19.88 1.23
CA MET A 1 26.72 -18.69 1.71
C MET A 1 27.45 -17.51 1.11
N GLN A 2 26.86 -16.83 0.13
CA GLN A 2 27.43 -15.61 -0.43
C GLN A 2 27.30 -14.51 0.64
N SER A 3 28.33 -13.69 0.85
CA SER A 3 28.21 -12.60 1.83
C SER A 3 27.20 -11.56 1.31
N GLU A 4 26.47 -10.91 2.20
CA GLU A 4 25.45 -9.90 1.85
C GLU A 4 26.08 -8.77 1.00
N SER A 5 27.34 -8.42 1.28
CA SER A 5 28.16 -7.45 0.54
C SER A 5 28.46 -7.89 -0.90
N ASP A 6 28.76 -9.18 -1.14
CA ASP A 6 29.01 -9.70 -2.48
C ASP A 6 27.75 -9.71 -3.36
N PHE A 7 26.58 -9.90 -2.75
CA PHE A 7 25.31 -9.89 -3.45
C PHE A 7 24.88 -8.46 -3.83
N ASP A 8 24.98 -7.51 -2.89
CA ASP A 8 24.69 -6.09 -3.16
C ASP A 8 25.52 -5.53 -4.30
N LYS A 9 26.83 -5.87 -4.31
CA LYS A 9 27.74 -5.44 -5.37
C LYS A 9 27.29 -5.94 -6.75
N GLN A 10 26.88 -7.21 -6.86
CA GLN A 10 26.37 -7.77 -8.12
C GLN A 10 25.09 -7.08 -8.60
N LEU A 11 24.18 -6.71 -7.68
CA LEU A 11 22.97 -5.97 -8.03
C LEU A 11 23.31 -4.57 -8.56
N PHE A 12 24.22 -3.84 -7.92
CA PHE A 12 24.62 -2.51 -8.37
C PHE A 12 25.48 -2.54 -9.63
N GLU A 13 26.31 -3.57 -9.84
CA GLU A 13 27.03 -3.78 -11.10
C GLU A 13 26.07 -3.98 -12.28
N LEU A 14 25.00 -4.75 -12.07
CA LEU A 14 23.95 -4.92 -13.05
C LEU A 14 23.27 -3.59 -13.40
N LEU A 15 22.92 -2.77 -12.41
CA LEU A 15 22.32 -1.45 -12.65
C LEU A 15 23.32 -0.50 -13.33
N ALA A 16 24.58 -0.49 -12.90
CA ALA A 16 25.64 0.33 -13.47
C ALA A 16 25.91 -0.01 -14.93
N SER A 17 25.84 -1.29 -15.31
CA SER A 17 25.95 -1.74 -16.69
C SER A 17 24.84 -1.18 -17.60
N ARG A 18 23.71 -0.77 -17.02
CA ARG A 18 22.60 -0.09 -17.71
C ARG A 18 22.65 1.43 -17.60
N GLY A 19 23.76 1.99 -17.10
CA GLY A 19 23.95 3.42 -16.90
C GLY A 19 23.19 3.98 -15.69
N GLN A 20 22.81 3.14 -14.71
CA GLN A 20 22.07 3.55 -13.51
C GLN A 20 22.88 3.26 -12.23
N ALA A 21 22.73 4.08 -11.20
CA ALA A 21 23.25 3.81 -9.85
C ALA A 21 24.78 3.50 -9.74
N ALA A 22 25.62 3.96 -10.69
CA ALA A 22 27.06 3.68 -10.66
C ALA A 22 27.78 4.15 -9.39
N ALA A 23 27.30 5.23 -8.75
CA ALA A 23 27.82 5.73 -7.48
C ALA A 23 27.62 4.76 -6.29
N TRP A 24 26.74 3.77 -6.44
CA TRP A 24 26.49 2.74 -5.42
C TRP A 24 27.50 1.58 -5.46
N LEU A 25 28.45 1.58 -6.41
CA LEU A 25 29.54 0.60 -6.48
C LEU A 25 30.66 0.89 -5.47
N VAL A 26 30.30 0.94 -4.18
CA VAL A 26 31.23 1.10 -3.06
C VAL A 26 31.16 -0.11 -2.14
N ASP A 27 32.19 -0.31 -1.32
CA ASP A 27 32.31 -1.54 -0.49
C ASP A 27 31.18 -1.70 0.55
N SER A 28 30.57 -0.59 0.99
CA SER A 28 29.40 -0.60 1.88
C SER A 28 28.46 0.57 1.57
N PRO A 29 27.56 0.44 0.56
CA PRO A 29 26.72 1.54 0.09
C PRO A 29 25.78 2.07 1.18
N ARG A 30 25.25 1.17 2.02
CA ARG A 30 24.43 1.54 3.17
C ARG A 30 25.19 2.38 4.19
N ALA A 31 26.42 1.97 4.56
CA ALA A 31 27.21 2.73 5.53
C ALA A 31 27.62 4.10 4.98
N ALA A 32 27.93 4.19 3.68
CA ALA A 32 28.19 5.45 2.99
C ALA A 32 26.97 6.39 3.04
N LEU A 33 25.78 5.87 2.71
CA LEU A 33 24.53 6.64 2.80
C LEU A 33 24.23 7.11 4.23
N GLU A 34 24.46 6.29 5.24
CA GLU A 34 24.31 6.68 6.65
C GLU A 34 25.28 7.80 7.07
N ILE A 35 26.49 7.84 6.50
CA ILE A 35 27.45 8.94 6.72
C ILE A 35 26.94 10.23 6.05
N GLU A 36 26.50 10.16 4.79
CA GLU A 36 25.95 11.31 4.07
C GLU A 36 24.73 11.90 4.79
N CYS A 37 23.79 11.06 5.23
CA CYS A 37 22.63 11.50 6.01
C CYS A 37 23.04 12.16 7.35
N ARG A 38 24.07 11.62 8.03
CA ARG A 38 24.59 12.22 9.27
C ARG A 38 25.27 13.57 9.04
N GLN A 39 25.90 13.76 7.88
CA GLN A 39 26.48 15.05 7.49
C GLN A 39 25.39 16.08 7.14
N LEU A 40 24.30 15.65 6.49
CA LEU A 40 23.18 16.55 6.19
C LEU A 40 22.49 17.02 7.48
N ILE A 41 22.22 16.12 8.42
CA ILE A 41 21.49 16.49 9.65
C ILE A 41 22.35 17.30 10.65
N SER A 42 23.67 17.39 10.45
CA SER A 42 24.53 18.26 11.25
C SER A 42 24.50 19.73 10.80
N ASP A 43 23.93 20.03 9.62
CA ASP A 43 23.59 21.39 9.20
C ASP A 43 22.28 21.83 9.86
N LEU A 44 22.37 22.81 10.77
CA LEU A 44 21.22 23.34 11.51
C LEU A 44 20.18 24.02 10.61
N THR A 45 20.60 24.60 9.47
CA THR A 45 19.68 25.23 8.52
C THR A 45 18.83 24.16 7.85
N PHE A 46 19.49 23.12 7.32
CA PHE A 46 18.81 21.97 6.73
C PHE A 46 17.88 21.28 7.73
N GLN A 47 18.31 21.12 8.98
CA GLN A 47 17.48 20.53 10.03
C GLN A 47 16.20 21.33 10.28
N SER A 48 16.30 22.66 10.34
CA SER A 48 15.13 23.54 10.51
C SER A 48 14.20 23.47 9.30
N ASP A 49 14.74 23.62 8.09
CA ASP A 49 13.95 23.59 6.85
C ASP A 49 13.24 22.24 6.67
N LEU A 50 13.91 21.13 7.00
CA LEU A 50 13.34 19.79 6.96
C LEU A 50 12.21 19.64 8.00
N ALA A 51 12.38 20.17 9.21
CA ALA A 51 11.34 20.12 10.24
C ALA A 51 10.09 20.92 9.82
N ASP A 52 10.27 22.12 9.27
CA ASP A 52 9.18 22.95 8.75
C ASP A 52 8.46 22.25 7.59
N TYR A 53 9.23 21.67 6.67
CA TYR A 53 8.69 20.94 5.52
C TYR A 53 7.88 19.70 5.95
N LEU A 54 8.40 18.89 6.87
CA LEU A 54 7.71 17.70 7.38
C LEU A 54 6.48 18.07 8.22
N SER A 55 6.51 19.18 8.97
CA SER A 55 5.34 19.70 9.67
C SER A 55 4.25 20.18 8.71
N ALA A 56 4.62 20.77 7.58
CA ALA A 56 3.67 21.16 6.53
C ALA A 56 3.18 19.97 5.69
N THR A 57 3.97 18.89 5.64
CA THR A 57 3.76 17.74 4.75
C THR A 57 3.85 16.40 5.52
N PRO A 58 2.98 16.17 6.53
CA PRO A 58 3.09 15.03 7.45
C PRO A 58 3.00 13.66 6.74
N VAL A 59 2.38 13.62 5.56
CA VAL A 59 2.23 12.42 4.72
C VAL A 59 3.56 11.75 4.39
N ILE A 60 4.67 12.50 4.34
CA ILE A 60 6.00 11.95 4.00
C ILE A 60 6.53 11.07 5.14
N SER A 61 6.51 11.57 6.38
CA SER A 61 6.90 10.78 7.56
C SER A 61 6.01 9.55 7.72
N GLU A 62 4.70 9.71 7.52
CA GLU A 62 3.73 8.61 7.64
C GLU A 62 3.92 7.54 6.55
N SER A 63 4.26 7.96 5.33
CA SER A 63 4.55 7.04 4.22
C SER A 63 5.81 6.22 4.47
N ILE A 64 6.86 6.84 5.02
CA ILE A 64 8.11 6.16 5.39
C ILE A 64 7.86 5.16 6.51
N GLU A 65 7.15 5.56 7.57
CA GLU A 65 6.77 4.67 8.66
C GLU A 65 5.96 3.46 8.17
N THR A 66 4.98 3.70 7.29
CA THR A 66 4.17 2.67 6.66
C THR A 66 5.02 1.72 5.80
N ALA A 67 6.00 2.24 5.05
CA ALA A 67 6.90 1.43 4.24
C ALA A 67 7.82 0.54 5.09
N LEU A 68 8.40 1.08 6.16
CA LEU A 68 9.22 0.31 7.10
C LEU A 68 8.42 -0.83 7.74
N ALA A 69 7.19 -0.54 8.15
CA ALA A 69 6.32 -1.54 8.77
C ALA A 69 5.88 -2.63 7.77
N GLN A 70 5.76 -2.31 6.49
CA GLN A 70 5.54 -3.30 5.42
C GLN A 70 6.77 -4.15 5.10
N LEU A 71 7.95 -3.56 5.06
CA LEU A 71 9.20 -4.30 4.82
C LEU A 71 9.39 -5.36 5.92
N ALA A 72 9.16 -4.99 7.18
CA ALA A 72 9.17 -5.91 8.31
C ALA A 72 8.18 -7.09 8.14
N PHE A 73 6.97 -6.83 7.64
CA PHE A 73 5.99 -7.87 7.33
C PHE A 73 6.47 -8.78 6.19
N SER A 74 6.94 -8.20 5.07
CA SER A 74 7.32 -8.94 3.87
C SER A 74 8.51 -9.89 4.08
N ALA A 75 9.35 -9.60 5.07
CA ALA A 75 10.43 -10.47 5.52
C ALA A 75 9.94 -11.67 6.36
N GLY A 76 8.62 -11.86 6.50
CA GLY A 76 8.01 -13.01 7.19
C GLY A 76 7.92 -12.86 8.71
N PHE A 77 8.26 -11.68 9.25
CA PHE A 77 8.25 -11.47 10.70
C PHE A 77 6.86 -11.06 11.19
N HIS A 78 6.31 -11.83 12.12
CA HIS A 78 5.16 -11.40 12.91
C HIS A 78 5.55 -10.14 13.68
N TRP A 79 4.68 -9.13 13.77
CA TRP A 79 4.99 -7.83 14.40
C TRP A 79 5.58 -7.94 15.82
N ARG A 80 5.25 -9.02 16.55
CA ARG A 80 5.80 -9.35 17.88
C ARG A 80 7.30 -9.64 17.89
N GLN A 81 7.91 -9.87 16.73
CA GLN A 81 9.34 -10.14 16.56
C GLN A 81 10.16 -8.87 16.30
N ALA A 82 9.51 -7.72 16.09
CA ALA A 82 10.19 -6.42 16.03
C ALA A 82 10.74 -6.02 17.41
N GLU A 83 11.74 -5.13 17.42
CA GLU A 83 12.22 -4.49 18.65
C GLU A 83 11.05 -3.89 19.43
N LYS A 84 11.07 -4.00 20.77
CA LYS A 84 9.93 -3.67 21.63
C LYS A 84 9.39 -2.26 21.39
N VAL A 85 10.27 -1.29 21.13
CA VAL A 85 9.90 0.11 20.83
C VAL A 85 9.16 0.25 19.49
N LEU A 86 9.46 -0.63 18.52
CA LEU A 86 8.88 -0.64 17.19
C LEU A 86 7.64 -1.55 17.07
N GLN A 87 7.37 -2.42 18.06
CA GLN A 87 6.23 -3.35 18.01
C GLN A 87 4.88 -2.68 17.78
N PRO A 88 4.54 -1.52 18.41
CA PRO A 88 3.30 -0.83 18.12
C PRO A 88 3.20 -0.41 16.66
N LEU A 89 4.29 0.10 16.08
CA LEU A 89 4.39 0.50 14.68
C LEU A 89 4.29 -0.70 13.73
N ALA A 90 5.03 -1.78 14.03
CA ALA A 90 5.01 -3.03 13.29
C ALA A 90 3.61 -3.67 13.31
N TYR A 91 2.88 -3.59 14.43
CA TYR A 91 1.50 -4.05 14.53
C TYR A 91 0.58 -3.29 13.57
N ARG A 92 0.73 -1.96 13.48
CA ARG A 92 -0.03 -1.14 12.51
C ARG A 92 0.27 -1.59 11.09
N GLY A 93 1.56 -1.63 10.74
CA GLY A 93 2.01 -2.06 9.43
C GLY A 93 1.51 -3.44 9.04
N TRP A 94 1.47 -4.39 9.99
CA TRP A 94 0.96 -5.74 9.77
C TRP A 94 -0.49 -5.74 9.30
N HIS A 95 -1.37 -4.99 9.96
CA HIS A 95 -2.78 -4.89 9.57
C HIS A 95 -2.95 -4.14 8.23
N LEU A 96 -2.21 -3.05 8.04
CA LEU A 96 -2.28 -2.19 6.86
C LEU A 96 -1.71 -2.87 5.60
N ALA A 97 -0.59 -3.58 5.73
CA ALA A 97 0.08 -4.31 4.65
C ALA A 97 -0.82 -5.39 4.06
N ARG A 98 -1.63 -6.05 4.88
CA ARG A 98 -2.63 -7.03 4.44
C ARG A 98 -3.72 -6.39 3.57
N TRP A 99 -4.12 -5.15 3.88
CA TRP A 99 -5.18 -4.46 3.16
C TRP A 99 -4.68 -3.80 1.86
N LEU A 100 -3.41 -3.39 1.82
CA LEU A 100 -2.85 -2.64 0.69
C LEU A 100 -2.99 -3.37 -0.67
N PRO A 101 -2.57 -4.65 -0.84
CA PRO A 101 -2.75 -5.36 -2.10
C PRO A 101 -4.23 -5.43 -2.52
N THR A 102 -5.12 -5.57 -1.55
CA THR A 102 -6.56 -5.68 -1.77
C THR A 102 -7.13 -4.40 -2.38
N PHE A 103 -6.80 -3.24 -1.82
CA PHE A 103 -7.29 -1.97 -2.34
C PHE A 103 -6.66 -1.62 -3.71
N LEU A 104 -5.39 -1.99 -3.94
CA LEU A 104 -4.72 -1.77 -5.22
C LEU A 104 -5.32 -2.58 -6.39
N LEU A 105 -5.73 -3.83 -6.15
CA LEU A 105 -6.29 -4.71 -7.19
C LEU A 105 -7.60 -4.19 -7.80
N VAL A 106 -8.37 -3.40 -7.06
CA VAL A 106 -9.70 -2.90 -7.47
C VAL A 106 -9.61 -1.74 -8.47
N ASP A 107 -8.47 -1.07 -8.60
CA ASP A 107 -8.22 -0.13 -9.73
C ASP A 107 -7.53 -0.79 -10.93
N GLY A 108 -7.09 -2.04 -10.75
CA GLY A 108 -6.47 -2.85 -11.78
C GLY A 108 -7.45 -3.56 -12.70
N PRO A 109 -6.99 -4.58 -13.45
CA PRO A 109 -7.79 -5.34 -14.40
C PRO A 109 -9.10 -5.89 -13.85
N LEU A 110 -9.14 -6.27 -12.57
CA LEU A 110 -10.37 -6.74 -11.91
C LEU A 110 -11.42 -5.64 -11.75
N GLY A 111 -10.99 -4.43 -11.38
CA GLY A 111 -11.87 -3.27 -11.35
C GLY A 111 -12.50 -2.97 -12.70
N ARG A 112 -11.72 -3.12 -13.78
CA ARG A 112 -12.19 -2.96 -15.15
C ARG A 112 -13.18 -4.06 -15.53
N LEU A 113 -12.93 -5.31 -15.13
CA LEU A 113 -13.85 -6.42 -15.33
C LEU A 113 -15.23 -6.13 -14.69
N LEU A 114 -15.28 -5.50 -13.53
CA LEU A 114 -16.56 -5.19 -12.87
C LEU A 114 -17.26 -3.94 -13.44
N ARG A 115 -16.53 -2.98 -13.99
CA ARG A 115 -17.07 -1.63 -14.20
C ARG A 115 -17.02 -1.12 -15.64
N GLN A 116 -16.02 -1.52 -16.41
CA GLN A 116 -15.69 -0.87 -17.68
C GLN A 116 -16.15 -1.69 -18.88
N SER A 117 -16.64 -1.01 -19.91
CA SER A 117 -16.82 -1.61 -21.23
C SER A 117 -15.43 -1.85 -21.85
N PRO A 118 -15.19 -2.96 -22.58
CA PRO A 118 -16.15 -3.95 -23.06
C PRO A 118 -16.41 -5.16 -22.15
N SER A 119 -16.23 -5.09 -20.82
CA SER A 119 -16.44 -6.25 -19.94
C SER A 119 -17.83 -6.89 -20.10
N PRO A 120 -17.90 -8.23 -20.36
CA PRO A 120 -19.16 -8.97 -20.39
C PRO A 120 -19.92 -8.89 -19.05
N LEU A 121 -19.19 -8.89 -17.94
CA LEU A 121 -19.76 -8.80 -16.60
C LEU A 121 -20.37 -7.41 -16.36
N ALA A 122 -19.65 -6.35 -16.74
CA ALA A 122 -20.16 -4.99 -16.64
C ALA A 122 -21.42 -4.77 -17.51
N LYS A 123 -21.45 -5.34 -18.72
CA LYS A 123 -22.63 -5.30 -19.60
C LYS A 123 -23.83 -6.01 -18.98
N LYS A 124 -23.65 -7.24 -18.47
CA LYS A 124 -24.72 -8.02 -17.83
C LYS A 124 -25.26 -7.36 -16.55
N MET A 125 -24.39 -6.75 -15.74
CA MET A 125 -24.83 -6.03 -14.53
C MET A 125 -25.61 -4.75 -14.84
N LYS A 126 -25.37 -4.08 -15.98
CA LYS A 126 -26.17 -2.93 -16.41
C LYS A 126 -27.57 -3.33 -16.88
N SER A 127 -27.71 -4.44 -17.59
CA SER A 127 -29.00 -4.87 -18.15
C SER A 127 -29.85 -5.73 -17.21
N HIS A 128 -29.24 -6.40 -16.22
CA HIS A 128 -29.93 -7.34 -15.32
C HIS A 128 -29.56 -7.13 -13.85
N HIS A 129 -29.53 -5.87 -13.40
CA HIS A 129 -29.13 -5.51 -12.04
C HIS A 129 -29.90 -6.28 -10.96
N ALA A 130 -31.22 -6.41 -11.11
CA ALA A 130 -32.10 -7.12 -10.17
C ALA A 130 -31.79 -8.63 -10.06
N ASN A 131 -31.19 -9.24 -11.08
CA ASN A 131 -30.91 -10.67 -11.10
C ASN A 131 -29.59 -11.01 -10.39
N PHE A 132 -28.72 -10.02 -10.14
CA PHE A 132 -27.41 -10.21 -9.51
C PHE A 132 -27.15 -9.20 -8.38
N PRO A 133 -28.02 -9.14 -7.35
CA PRO A 133 -28.02 -8.06 -6.37
C PRO A 133 -26.71 -7.93 -5.57
N LEU A 134 -26.02 -9.04 -5.28
CA LEU A 134 -24.75 -9.00 -4.54
C LEU A 134 -23.58 -8.50 -5.38
N LEU A 135 -23.49 -8.89 -6.65
CA LEU A 135 -22.45 -8.40 -7.57
C LEU A 135 -22.68 -6.93 -7.93
N ALA A 136 -23.94 -6.55 -8.10
CA ALA A 136 -24.38 -5.16 -8.22
C ALA A 136 -23.95 -4.33 -7.01
N SER A 137 -24.28 -4.78 -5.80
CA SER A 137 -23.91 -4.12 -4.55
C SER A 137 -22.38 -3.99 -4.39
N ALA A 138 -21.63 -5.05 -4.72
CA ALA A 138 -20.16 -4.99 -4.71
C ALA A 138 -19.59 -3.96 -5.70
N ARG A 139 -20.14 -3.91 -6.93
CA ARG A 139 -19.77 -2.89 -7.92
C ARG A 139 -20.03 -1.48 -7.38
N ASP A 140 -21.18 -1.27 -6.75
CA ASP A 140 -21.57 0.03 -6.23
C ASP A 140 -20.71 0.43 -5.03
N ALA A 141 -20.39 -0.52 -4.14
CA ALA A 141 -19.44 -0.32 -3.05
C ALA A 141 -18.05 0.07 -3.55
N PHE A 142 -17.54 -0.54 -4.63
CA PHE A 142 -16.25 -0.17 -5.22
C PHE A 142 -16.26 1.18 -5.96
N ASN A 143 -17.43 1.70 -6.30
CA ASN A 143 -17.61 3.03 -6.88
C ASN A 143 -17.99 4.09 -5.84
N ASN A 144 -18.26 3.69 -4.60
CA ASN A 144 -18.57 4.61 -3.52
C ASN A 144 -17.38 5.55 -3.25
N ASP A 145 -17.70 6.80 -2.93
CA ASP A 145 -16.70 7.86 -2.68
C ASP A 145 -15.73 7.48 -1.54
N LEU A 146 -16.24 6.92 -0.44
CA LEU A 146 -15.42 6.48 0.68
C LEU A 146 -14.43 5.39 0.24
N PHE A 147 -14.89 4.37 -0.47
CA PHE A 147 -14.02 3.30 -0.95
C PHE A 147 -12.92 3.85 -1.86
N ARG A 148 -13.25 4.80 -2.75
CA ARG A 148 -12.28 5.43 -3.65
C ARG A 148 -11.24 6.25 -2.90
N LYS A 149 -11.66 7.03 -1.91
CA LYS A 149 -10.74 7.81 -1.04
C LYS A 149 -9.81 6.90 -0.26
N VAL A 150 -10.36 5.89 0.44
CA VAL A 150 -9.57 4.88 1.16
C VAL A 150 -8.59 4.21 0.22
N ARG A 151 -9.05 3.71 -0.92
CA ARG A 151 -8.21 3.10 -1.93
C ARG A 151 -7.06 4.01 -2.38
N ASN A 152 -7.33 5.27 -2.71
CA ASN A 152 -6.31 6.22 -3.14
C ASN A 152 -5.31 6.49 -2.02
N GLY A 153 -5.78 6.67 -0.79
CA GLY A 153 -4.95 6.77 0.41
C GLY A 153 -3.98 5.60 0.51
N PHE A 154 -4.50 4.38 0.43
CA PHE A 154 -3.66 3.18 0.48
C PHE A 154 -2.69 3.11 -0.71
N ALA A 155 -3.12 3.44 -1.92
CA ALA A 155 -2.28 3.42 -3.12
C ALA A 155 -1.07 4.35 -3.03
N HIS A 156 -1.27 5.55 -2.47
CA HIS A 156 -0.22 6.55 -2.29
C HIS A 156 0.45 6.50 -0.92
N ARG A 157 0.06 5.54 -0.07
CA ARG A 157 0.50 5.45 1.34
C ARG A 157 0.18 6.71 2.15
N SER A 158 -0.82 7.48 1.73
CA SER A 158 -1.23 8.74 2.34
C SER A 158 -2.32 8.52 3.39
N PHE A 159 -1.97 7.83 4.47
CA PHE A 159 -2.88 7.58 5.58
C PHE A 159 -2.11 7.42 6.90
N THR A 160 -2.79 7.63 8.02
CA THR A 160 -2.22 7.49 9.38
C THR A 160 -3.17 6.76 10.32
N TRP A 161 -2.63 6.31 11.47
CA TRP A 161 -3.44 5.76 12.55
C TRP A 161 -3.50 6.73 13.71
N ASN A 162 -4.64 7.38 13.86
CA ASN A 162 -4.89 8.27 14.97
C ASN A 162 -5.22 7.44 16.23
N GLY A 163 -4.17 7.14 17.00
CA GLY A 163 -4.28 6.42 18.27
C GLY A 163 -4.85 7.26 19.42
N THR A 164 -5.08 8.57 19.21
CA THR A 164 -5.63 9.46 20.23
C THR A 164 -7.17 9.47 20.23
N SER A 165 -7.80 8.95 19.18
CA SER A 165 -9.26 8.81 19.10
C SER A 165 -9.74 7.47 19.69
N SER A 166 -10.94 7.46 20.26
CA SER A 166 -11.64 6.23 20.68
C SER A 166 -13.01 6.13 19.97
N PRO A 167 -13.25 5.12 19.10
CA PRO A 167 -12.29 4.09 18.69
C PRO A 167 -11.14 4.67 17.84
N VAL A 168 -10.02 3.93 17.78
CA VAL A 168 -8.86 4.27 16.93
C VAL A 168 -9.33 4.41 15.49
N GLN A 169 -8.96 5.52 14.85
CA GLN A 169 -9.31 5.80 13.47
C GLN A 169 -8.09 5.76 12.56
N ILE A 170 -8.28 5.19 11.38
CA ILE A 170 -7.41 5.34 10.22
C ILE A 170 -7.86 6.62 9.55
N GLU A 171 -6.97 7.59 9.40
CA GLU A 171 -7.25 8.82 8.67
C GLU A 171 -6.57 8.74 7.31
N VAL A 172 -7.29 9.10 6.26
CA VAL A 172 -6.82 9.05 4.88
C VAL A 172 -6.68 10.46 4.36
N PHE A 173 -5.55 10.75 3.73
CA PHE A 173 -5.20 12.06 3.23
C PHE A 173 -5.03 12.06 1.71
N HIS A 174 -5.34 13.19 1.10
CA HIS A 174 -5.06 13.43 -0.31
C HIS A 174 -3.55 13.56 -0.50
N PHE A 175 -2.96 12.76 -1.40
CA PHE A 175 -1.51 12.64 -1.50
C PHE A 175 -0.79 13.94 -1.90
N GLU A 176 -1.44 14.82 -2.67
CA GLU A 176 -0.83 16.08 -3.12
C GLU A 176 -1.03 17.24 -2.15
N SER A 177 -2.18 17.28 -1.46
CA SER A 177 -2.57 18.44 -0.66
C SER A 177 -2.43 18.21 0.83
N GLY A 178 -2.24 16.97 1.27
CA GLY A 178 -2.19 16.59 2.68
C GLY A 178 -3.53 16.72 3.42
N CYS A 179 -4.59 17.19 2.75
CA CYS A 179 -5.90 17.37 3.35
C CYS A 179 -6.53 16.01 3.71
N LYS A 180 -7.11 15.91 4.90
CA LYS A 180 -7.88 14.74 5.33
C LYS A 180 -9.11 14.56 4.44
N GLU A 181 -9.24 13.40 3.81
CA GLU A 181 -10.34 13.07 2.88
C GLU A 181 -11.36 12.10 3.48
N ALA A 182 -10.91 11.20 4.36
CA ALA A 182 -11.75 10.22 5.01
C ALA A 182 -11.17 9.81 6.38
N ALA A 183 -12.03 9.24 7.21
CA ALA A 183 -11.63 8.51 8.40
C ALA A 183 -12.46 7.23 8.50
N LEU A 184 -11.84 6.16 8.97
CA LEU A 184 -12.50 4.87 9.16
C LEU A 184 -11.92 4.15 10.36
N SER A 185 -12.76 3.45 11.12
CA SER A 185 -12.33 2.53 12.16
C SER A 185 -11.58 1.33 11.57
N LEU A 186 -10.84 0.60 12.42
CA LEU A 186 -10.28 -0.70 12.02
C LEU A 186 -11.33 -1.65 11.45
N LEU A 187 -12.51 -1.69 12.07
CA LEU A 187 -13.55 -2.63 11.70
C LEU A 187 -14.12 -2.30 10.32
N GLU A 188 -14.26 -1.02 9.99
CA GLU A 188 -14.64 -0.58 8.65
C GLU A 188 -13.56 -0.94 7.62
N ALA A 189 -12.28 -0.71 7.92
CA ALA A 189 -11.19 -1.12 7.02
C ALA A 189 -11.17 -2.62 6.78
N GLU A 190 -11.37 -3.42 7.83
CA GLU A 190 -11.47 -4.88 7.75
C GLU A 190 -12.70 -5.32 6.94
N ALA A 191 -13.84 -4.66 7.12
CA ALA A 191 -15.06 -4.96 6.37
C ALA A 191 -14.90 -4.65 4.86
N LEU A 192 -14.27 -3.52 4.52
CA LEU A 192 -13.95 -3.18 3.13
C LEU A 192 -12.96 -4.18 2.52
N HIS A 193 -11.92 -4.56 3.26
CA HIS A 193 -10.99 -5.61 2.85
C HIS A 193 -11.69 -6.95 2.61
N TYR A 194 -12.54 -7.38 3.56
CA TYR A 194 -13.29 -8.63 3.47
C TYR A 194 -14.24 -8.65 2.26
N LEU A 195 -14.94 -7.53 2.01
CA LEU A 195 -15.79 -7.38 0.83
C LEU A 195 -14.99 -7.59 -0.46
N VAL A 196 -13.85 -6.90 -0.59
CA VAL A 196 -13.01 -7.00 -1.79
C VAL A 196 -12.45 -8.40 -1.98
N VAL A 197 -11.89 -9.00 -0.92
CA VAL A 197 -11.34 -10.37 -0.98
C VAL A 197 -12.42 -11.38 -1.33
N SER A 198 -13.62 -11.26 -0.75
CA SER A 198 -14.74 -12.14 -1.06
C SER A 198 -15.12 -12.07 -2.54
N VAL A 199 -15.22 -10.86 -3.09
CA VAL A 199 -15.52 -10.65 -4.51
C VAL A 199 -14.42 -11.22 -5.41
N ILE A 200 -13.14 -10.98 -5.08
CA ILE A 200 -11.99 -11.55 -5.81
C ILE A 200 -12.07 -13.08 -5.83
N ARG A 201 -12.19 -13.70 -4.66
CA ARG A 201 -12.15 -15.16 -4.52
C ARG A 201 -13.33 -15.81 -5.23
N THR A 202 -14.52 -15.21 -5.14
CA THR A 202 -15.71 -15.71 -5.83
C THR A 202 -15.58 -15.56 -7.35
N ILE A 203 -15.11 -14.41 -7.86
CA ILE A 203 -14.91 -14.22 -9.30
C ILE A 203 -13.86 -15.18 -9.85
N ASP A 204 -12.74 -15.36 -9.15
CA ASP A 204 -11.70 -16.31 -9.55
C ASP A 204 -12.23 -17.74 -9.62
N GLY A 205 -12.87 -18.21 -8.53
CA GLY A 205 -13.35 -19.59 -8.41
C GLY A 205 -14.55 -19.92 -9.30
N GLU A 206 -15.50 -19.00 -9.45
CA GLU A 206 -16.77 -19.27 -10.13
C GLU A 206 -16.81 -18.80 -11.58
N LEU A 207 -15.99 -17.82 -11.96
CA LEU A 207 -16.01 -17.27 -13.31
C LEU A 207 -14.69 -17.53 -14.05
N LEU A 208 -13.57 -17.07 -13.52
CA LEU A 208 -12.31 -17.05 -14.28
C LEU A 208 -11.76 -18.46 -14.51
N ARG A 209 -11.52 -19.24 -13.44
CA ARG A 209 -10.96 -20.59 -13.59
C ARG A 209 -11.89 -21.53 -14.34
N LYS A 210 -13.20 -21.41 -14.12
CA LYS A 210 -14.21 -22.22 -14.83
C LYS A 210 -14.27 -21.87 -16.32
N ALA A 211 -14.23 -20.60 -16.68
CA ALA A 211 -14.18 -20.17 -18.08
C ALA A 211 -12.90 -20.66 -18.79
N SER A 212 -11.77 -20.71 -18.09
CA SER A 212 -10.52 -21.24 -18.64
C SER A 212 -10.56 -22.76 -18.84
N THR A 213 -11.30 -23.51 -18.01
CA THR A 213 -11.45 -24.96 -18.18
C THR A 213 -12.50 -25.36 -19.22
N SER A 214 -13.45 -24.49 -19.55
CA SER A 214 -14.46 -24.75 -20.60
C SER A 214 -13.98 -24.45 -22.01
N GLY A 215 -12.73 -23.95 -22.16
CA GLY A 215 -12.08 -23.66 -23.44
C GLY A 215 -10.89 -24.58 -23.76
N ALA A 216 -10.69 -25.64 -22.97
CA ALA A 216 -9.78 -26.76 -23.26
C ALA A 216 -10.63 -27.99 -23.61
#